data_AF-A0AAV6D5L9-F1
#
_entry.id   AF-A0AAV6D5L9-F1
#
_cell.length_a   1.000
_cell.length_b   1.000
_cell.length_c   1.000
_cell.angle_alpha   90.00
_cell.angle_beta   90.00
_cell.angle_gamma   90.00
#
_symmetry.space_group_name_H-M   'P 1'
#
loop_
_entity.id
_entity.type
_entity.pdbx_description
1 polymer ?
#
loop_
_entity_poly.entity_id
_entity_poly.type
_entity_poly.pdbx_seq_one_letter_code
_entity_poly.pdbx_strand_id
1 'polypeptide(L)'
;MNPPFERPALDEALETWKKILAERNFSTDLVWLFEENLCFEKSKSSQGGLQTSFQLQFTPPPDDALDIAFDHFCESDSRIIFYRLGNCGNKSICILLCDAWFEAESEMFVHRNEWKISFHPGLDDEIEEVKDLSRWLKRLKHGRAFHDLDFCMSLATIDEIKIYGRSLESYERFAETMMKRLRRFLGKAA
;
A
#
# COMPACT_ATOMS: atom_id res chain seq x y z
N MET A 1 28.14 -5.53 8.91
CA MET A 1 27.19 -4.90 9.86
C MET A 1 26.58 -3.74 9.12
N ASN A 2 25.26 -3.67 9.04
CA ASN A 2 24.60 -2.48 8.48
C ASN A 2 24.84 -1.30 9.44
N PRO A 3 25.04 -0.08 8.92
CA PRO A 3 25.15 1.09 9.78
C PRO A 3 23.89 1.24 10.63
N PRO A 4 24.01 1.75 11.87
CA PRO A 4 22.83 2.05 12.68
C PRO A 4 21.95 3.06 11.94
N PHE A 5 20.63 2.87 12.03
CA PHE A 5 19.62 3.75 11.46
C PHE A 5 18.62 4.15 12.55
N GLU A 6 17.94 5.27 12.35
CA GLU A 6 16.90 5.77 13.26
C GLU A 6 15.69 6.20 12.42
N ARG A 7 14.51 5.63 12.73
CA ARG A 7 13.27 5.98 12.01
C ARG A 7 12.84 7.39 12.42
N PRO A 8 12.54 8.29 11.46
CA PRO A 8 11.96 9.58 11.78
C PRO A 8 10.48 9.40 12.16
N ALA A 9 9.88 10.45 12.72
CA ALA A 9 8.42 10.53 12.80
C ALA A 9 7.80 10.57 11.40
N LEU A 10 6.56 10.09 11.26
CA LEU A 10 5.86 10.06 9.97
C LEU A 10 5.79 11.46 9.33
N ASP A 11 5.49 12.50 10.10
CA ASP A 11 5.42 13.88 9.60
C ASP A 11 6.73 14.34 8.94
N GLU A 12 7.88 14.00 9.52
CA GLU A 12 9.19 14.34 8.96
C GLU A 12 9.47 13.58 7.65
N ALA A 13 9.08 12.31 7.59
CA ALA A 13 9.17 11.52 6.37
C ALA A 13 8.23 12.06 5.27
N LEU A 14 7.02 12.49 5.63
CA LEU A 14 6.04 13.09 4.72
C LEU A 14 6.48 14.44 4.18
N GLU A 15 7.06 15.30 5.01
CA GLU A 15 7.60 16.58 4.56
C GLU A 15 8.78 16.38 3.59
N THR A 16 9.64 15.40 3.88
CA THR A 16 10.70 14.98 2.95
C THR A 16 10.12 14.47 1.65
N TRP A 17 9.06 13.66 1.70
CA TRP A 17 8.40 13.12 0.53
C TRP A 17 7.79 14.21 -0.36
N LYS A 18 7.03 15.13 0.25
CA LYS A 18 6.42 16.27 -0.45
C LYS A 18 7.48 17.15 -1.11
N LYS A 19 8.63 17.38 -0.45
CA LYS A 19 9.74 18.11 -1.04
C LYS A 19 10.29 17.42 -2.30
N ILE A 20 10.51 16.09 -2.23
CA ILE A 20 10.97 15.28 -3.36
C ILE A 20 9.99 15.33 -4.54
N LEU A 21 8.68 15.32 -4.26
CA LEU A 21 7.64 15.46 -5.29
C LEU A 21 7.60 16.87 -5.89
N ALA A 22 7.67 17.91 -5.04
CA ALA A 22 7.66 19.30 -5.47
C ALA A 22 8.87 19.66 -6.37
N GLU A 23 10.06 19.15 -6.03
CA GLU A 23 11.28 19.32 -6.86
C GLU A 23 11.12 18.73 -8.28
N ARG A 24 10.18 17.79 -8.46
CA ARG A 24 9.84 17.17 -9.74
C ARG A 24 8.57 17.74 -10.38
N ASN A 25 8.01 18.80 -9.80
CA ASN A 25 6.72 19.39 -10.19
C ASN A 25 5.52 18.44 -10.09
N PHE A 26 5.60 17.43 -9.23
CA PHE A 26 4.45 16.57 -8.92
C PHE A 26 3.60 17.17 -7.81
N SER A 27 2.32 16.80 -7.77
CA SER A 27 1.41 17.25 -6.71
C SER A 27 1.86 16.72 -5.35
N THR A 28 1.74 17.58 -4.34
CA THR A 28 1.96 17.26 -2.92
C THR A 28 0.64 16.97 -2.18
N ASP A 29 -0.50 17.00 -2.86
CA ASP A 29 -1.76 16.44 -2.36
C ASP A 29 -1.70 14.91 -2.49
N LEU A 30 -1.48 14.24 -1.35
CA LEU A 30 -1.18 12.82 -1.30
C LEU A 30 -2.44 12.02 -1.01
N VAL A 31 -2.62 10.94 -1.76
CA VAL A 31 -3.67 9.95 -1.52
C VAL A 31 -3.03 8.60 -1.29
N TRP A 32 -3.26 8.02 -0.12
CA TRP A 32 -2.65 6.75 0.28
C TRP A 32 -3.58 5.58 -0.01
N LEU A 33 -3.04 4.57 -0.70
CA LEU A 33 -3.74 3.35 -1.03
C LEU A 33 -3.19 2.17 -0.21
N PHE A 34 -4.06 1.19 -0.03
CA PHE A 34 -3.78 -0.09 0.59
C PHE A 34 -4.13 -1.22 -0.38
N GLU A 35 -3.79 -2.46 -0.03
CA GLU A 35 -3.98 -3.63 -0.90
C GLU A 35 -5.40 -3.69 -1.49
N GLU A 36 -6.41 -3.49 -0.66
CA GLU A 36 -7.82 -3.58 -1.03
C GLU A 36 -8.26 -2.50 -1.99
N ASN A 37 -7.50 -1.40 -2.15
CA ASN A 37 -7.78 -0.32 -3.10
C ASN A 37 -7.21 -0.58 -4.49
N LEU A 38 -6.27 -1.51 -4.62
CA LEU A 38 -5.62 -1.80 -5.88
C LEU A 38 -6.52 -2.57 -6.84
N CYS A 39 -6.52 -2.14 -8.10
CA CYS A 39 -7.21 -2.78 -9.19
C CYS A 39 -6.21 -3.21 -10.26
N PHE A 40 -6.08 -4.52 -10.45
CA PHE A 40 -5.24 -5.09 -11.48
C PHE A 40 -6.11 -5.67 -12.61
N GLU A 41 -5.87 -5.22 -13.83
CA GLU A 41 -6.56 -5.69 -15.04
C GLU A 41 -5.54 -6.19 -16.06
N LYS A 42 -5.91 -7.19 -16.86
CA LYS A 42 -5.05 -7.61 -17.98
C LYS A 42 -5.12 -6.55 -19.07
N SER A 43 -3.98 -6.04 -19.49
CA SER A 43 -3.87 -5.15 -20.64
C SER A 43 -2.95 -5.74 -21.70
N LYS A 44 -3.29 -5.55 -22.97
CA LYS A 44 -2.42 -5.95 -24.10
C LYS A 44 -1.41 -4.86 -24.45
N SER A 45 -1.59 -3.64 -23.94
CA SER A 45 -0.80 -2.47 -24.29
C SER A 45 0.26 -2.09 -23.25
N SER A 46 0.19 -2.61 -22.02
CA SER A 46 1.18 -2.37 -20.96
C SER A 46 2.32 -3.41 -21.02
N GLN A 47 3.56 -2.99 -20.79
CA GLN A 47 4.68 -3.91 -20.57
C GLN A 47 4.35 -4.83 -19.37
N GLY A 48 4.45 -6.16 -19.55
CA GLY A 48 4.07 -7.15 -18.53
C GLY A 48 2.59 -7.55 -18.52
N GLY A 49 1.75 -6.93 -19.37
CA GLY A 49 0.38 -7.36 -19.62
C GLY A 49 -0.62 -7.04 -18.50
N LEU A 50 -0.22 -6.22 -17.53
CA LEU A 50 -1.04 -5.81 -16.39
C LEU A 50 -1.15 -4.28 -16.34
N GLN A 51 -2.38 -3.78 -16.24
CA GLN A 51 -2.68 -2.38 -15.96
C GLN A 51 -3.05 -2.24 -14.49
N THR A 52 -2.41 -1.29 -13.81
CA THR A 52 -2.69 -0.93 -12.43
C THR A 52 -3.57 0.30 -12.40
N SER A 53 -4.68 0.21 -11.68
CA SER A 53 -5.61 1.28 -11.36
C SER A 53 -6.00 1.17 -9.89
N PHE A 54 -6.83 2.09 -9.38
CA PHE A 54 -7.22 2.08 -7.97
C PHE A 54 -8.68 2.43 -7.75
N GLN A 55 -9.14 2.28 -6.51
CA GLN A 55 -10.52 2.49 -6.13
C GLN A 55 -10.59 2.92 -4.65
N LEU A 56 -11.21 4.06 -4.36
CA LEU A 56 -11.40 4.55 -2.98
C LEU A 56 -12.86 4.65 -2.53
N GLN A 57 -13.81 4.85 -3.45
CA GLN A 57 -15.24 5.01 -3.11
C GLN A 57 -15.90 3.78 -2.45
N PHE A 58 -15.44 2.56 -2.71
CA PHE A 58 -16.04 1.33 -2.18
C PHE A 58 -15.35 0.85 -0.91
N THR A 59 -14.05 1.11 -0.77
CA THR A 59 -13.24 0.70 0.38
C THR A 59 -12.27 1.82 0.78
N PRO A 60 -12.76 2.98 1.24
CA PRO A 60 -11.88 4.08 1.62
C PRO A 60 -11.03 3.67 2.83
N PRO A 61 -9.72 3.92 2.82
CA PRO A 61 -8.89 3.77 4.00
C PRO A 61 -9.40 4.69 5.13
N PRO A 62 -9.32 4.26 6.40
CA PRO A 62 -9.58 5.17 7.51
C PRO A 62 -8.48 6.25 7.61
N ASP A 63 -8.81 7.39 8.22
CA ASP A 63 -7.93 8.57 8.26
C ASP A 63 -6.57 8.29 8.93
N ASP A 64 -6.53 7.37 9.89
CA ASP A 64 -5.34 6.96 10.66
C ASP A 64 -4.60 5.76 10.05
N ALA A 65 -5.02 5.27 8.87
CA ALA A 65 -4.44 4.06 8.27
C ALA A 65 -2.94 4.20 7.97
N LEU A 66 -2.52 5.39 7.52
CA LEU A 66 -1.11 5.64 7.18
C LEU A 66 -0.22 5.62 8.42
N ASP A 67 -0.65 6.29 9.50
CA ASP A 67 0.07 6.28 10.78
C ASP A 67 0.27 4.86 11.28
N ILE A 68 -0.81 4.06 11.30
CA ILE A 68 -0.77 2.66 11.72
C ILE A 68 0.18 1.85 10.83
N ALA A 69 0.12 2.02 9.51
CA ALA A 69 1.00 1.30 8.58
C ALA A 69 2.48 1.66 8.79
N PHE A 70 2.76 2.95 8.96
CA PHE A 70 4.11 3.45 9.17
C PHE A 70 4.69 2.96 10.49
N ASP A 71 3.94 3.08 11.59
CA ASP A 71 4.35 2.61 12.91
C ASP A 71 4.64 1.10 12.88
N HIS A 72 3.73 0.32 12.32
CA HIS A 72 3.92 -1.13 12.19
C HIS A 72 5.16 -1.49 11.34
N PHE A 73 5.40 -0.77 10.24
CA PHE A 73 6.61 -1.02 9.45
C PHE A 73 7.89 -0.55 10.14
N CYS A 74 7.82 0.43 11.04
CA CYS A 74 8.95 0.85 11.87
C CYS A 74 9.37 -0.21 12.89
N GLU A 75 8.45 -1.11 13.30
CA GLU A 75 8.78 -2.28 14.12
C GLU A 75 9.62 -3.32 13.36
N SER A 76 9.67 -3.21 12.03
CA SER A 76 10.50 -4.06 11.19
C SER A 76 11.88 -3.46 10.95
N ASP A 77 12.87 -4.35 10.84
CA ASP A 77 14.19 -4.01 10.34
C ASP A 77 14.22 -3.89 8.81
N SER A 78 13.10 -3.92 8.08
CA SER A 78 13.08 -3.87 6.60
C SER A 78 12.97 -2.44 6.08
N ARG A 79 13.48 -2.15 4.87
CA ARG A 79 13.36 -0.83 4.27
C ARG A 79 11.91 -0.43 4.01
N ILE A 80 11.55 0.80 4.38
CA ILE A 80 10.23 1.38 4.11
C ILE A 80 10.33 2.21 2.83
N ILE A 81 9.36 2.05 1.93
CA ILE A 81 9.31 2.74 0.64
C ILE A 81 8.07 3.63 0.58
N PHE A 82 8.29 4.92 0.37
CA PHE A 82 7.26 5.88 -0.05
C PHE A 82 7.17 5.79 -1.57
N TYR A 83 6.15 5.11 -2.07
CA TYR A 83 6.01 4.79 -3.49
C TYR A 83 4.89 5.60 -4.13
N ARG A 84 5.16 6.35 -5.20
CA ARG A 84 4.13 7.01 -6.02
C ARG A 84 3.83 6.13 -7.24
N LEU A 85 2.55 5.77 -7.38
CA LEU A 85 2.04 5.04 -8.56
C LEU A 85 1.87 5.94 -9.77
N GLY A 86 1.49 7.20 -9.55
CA GLY A 86 1.14 8.15 -10.61
C GLY A 86 0.30 9.30 -10.07
N ASN A 87 -0.36 10.03 -10.96
CA ASN A 87 -1.31 11.08 -10.61
C ASN A 87 -2.74 10.74 -11.02
N CYS A 88 -3.71 11.21 -10.25
CA CYS A 88 -5.12 11.22 -10.64
C CYS A 88 -5.64 12.65 -10.44
N GLY A 89 -5.83 13.37 -11.56
CA GLY A 89 -6.04 14.82 -11.50
C GLY A 89 -4.84 15.52 -10.87
N ASN A 90 -5.09 16.37 -9.87
CA ASN A 90 -4.05 17.13 -9.16
C ASN A 90 -3.58 16.44 -7.86
N LYS A 91 -3.64 15.11 -7.79
CA LYS A 91 -3.24 14.33 -6.61
C LYS A 91 -2.18 13.30 -6.96
N SER A 92 -1.22 13.11 -6.07
CA SER A 92 -0.25 12.02 -6.15
C SER A 92 -0.81 10.79 -5.44
N ILE A 93 -0.90 9.69 -6.18
CA ILE A 93 -1.42 8.42 -5.67
C ILE A 93 -0.23 7.61 -5.14
N CYS A 94 -0.24 7.33 -3.84
CA CYS A 94 0.88 6.81 -3.09
C CYS A 94 0.54 5.51 -2.37
N ILE A 95 1.57 4.69 -2.15
CA ILE A 95 1.53 3.45 -1.38
C ILE A 95 2.77 3.40 -0.50
N LEU A 96 2.60 2.88 0.72
CA LEU A 96 3.71 2.54 1.60
C LEU A 96 4.03 1.04 1.43
N LEU A 97 5.30 0.71 1.14
CA LEU A 97 5.77 -0.67 1.02
C LEU A 97 6.82 -0.93 2.10
N CYS A 98 6.95 -2.19 2.53
CA CYS A 98 8.05 -2.58 3.41
C CYS A 98 8.43 -4.05 3.22
N ASP A 99 9.67 -4.30 2.78
CA ASP A 99 10.24 -5.64 2.71
C ASP A 99 11.77 -5.58 2.52
N ALA A 100 12.47 -6.66 2.87
CA ALA A 100 13.90 -6.81 2.62
C ALA A 100 14.24 -6.88 1.12
N TRP A 101 13.26 -7.22 0.27
CA TRP A 101 13.38 -7.22 -1.19
C TRP A 101 13.85 -5.86 -1.74
N PHE A 102 13.51 -4.75 -1.07
CA PHE A 102 13.86 -3.41 -1.51
C PHE A 102 15.24 -2.91 -1.04
N GLU A 103 16.04 -3.75 -0.39
CA GLU A 103 17.39 -3.36 0.03
C GLU A 103 18.39 -3.26 -1.13
N ALA A 104 18.04 -3.79 -2.31
CA ALA A 104 18.84 -3.64 -3.51
C ALA A 104 18.84 -2.18 -3.99
N GLU A 105 20.00 -1.69 -4.42
CA GLU A 105 20.11 -0.36 -5.02
C GLU A 105 19.35 -0.30 -6.35
N SER A 106 18.61 0.78 -6.56
CA SER A 106 17.99 1.09 -7.83
C SER A 106 18.01 2.60 -8.06
N GLU A 107 18.40 3.01 -9.26
CA GLU A 107 18.58 4.42 -9.64
C GLU A 107 17.29 5.24 -9.57
N MET A 108 16.12 4.58 -9.52
CA MET A 108 14.81 5.24 -9.44
C MET A 108 14.45 5.69 -8.02
N PHE A 109 15.15 5.20 -6.99
CA PHE A 109 14.90 5.55 -5.60
C PHE A 109 15.80 6.70 -5.14
N VAL A 110 15.22 7.60 -4.35
CA VAL A 110 15.98 8.51 -3.49
C VAL A 110 16.13 7.84 -2.12
N HIS A 111 17.34 7.43 -1.79
CA HIS A 111 17.62 6.71 -0.54
C HIS A 111 17.91 7.67 0.63
N ARG A 112 17.28 7.40 1.78
CA ARG A 112 17.63 7.96 3.10
C ARG A 112 18.08 6.80 3.99
N ASN A 113 19.34 6.42 3.85
CA ASN A 113 19.90 5.24 4.51
C ASN A 113 19.99 5.42 6.03
N GLU A 114 20.17 6.64 6.49
CA GLU A 114 20.10 7.03 7.90
C GLU A 114 18.74 6.71 8.55
N TRP A 115 17.68 6.67 7.75
CA TRP A 115 16.32 6.31 8.18
C TRP A 115 15.90 4.92 7.75
N LYS A 116 16.72 4.26 6.92
CA LYS A 116 16.33 3.05 6.17
C LYS A 116 15.01 3.23 5.40
N ILE A 117 14.79 4.43 4.87
CA ILE A 117 13.63 4.79 4.06
C ILE A 117 14.08 5.07 2.63
N SER A 118 13.24 4.79 1.64
CA SER A 118 13.48 5.22 0.27
C SER A 118 12.22 5.78 -0.37
N PHE A 119 12.41 6.70 -1.29
CA PHE A 119 11.35 7.45 -1.94
C PHE A 119 11.37 7.16 -3.43
N HIS A 120 10.26 6.66 -3.97
CA HIS A 120 10.10 6.31 -5.38
C HIS A 120 9.07 7.22 -6.04
N PRO A 121 9.48 8.40 -6.55
CA PRO A 121 8.56 9.38 -7.16
C PRO A 121 7.93 8.88 -8.47
N GLY A 122 8.53 7.87 -9.11
CA GLY A 122 8.04 7.31 -10.35
C GLY A 122 8.07 8.29 -11.52
N LEU A 123 7.36 7.92 -12.60
CA LEU A 123 7.15 8.75 -13.78
C LEU A 123 5.87 9.58 -13.66
N ASP A 124 5.67 10.54 -14.55
CA ASP A 124 4.47 11.38 -14.61
C ASP A 124 3.30 10.68 -15.33
N ASP A 125 2.93 9.50 -14.83
CA ASP A 125 1.89 8.67 -15.42
C ASP A 125 0.53 8.90 -14.76
N GLU A 126 -0.51 9.08 -15.58
CA GLU A 126 -1.89 9.15 -15.09
C GLU A 126 -2.40 7.76 -14.70
N ILE A 127 -2.96 7.64 -13.50
CA ILE A 127 -3.57 6.41 -12.99
C ILE A 127 -5.09 6.58 -12.84
N GLU A 128 -5.84 5.60 -13.36
CA GLU A 128 -7.30 5.62 -13.33
C GLU A 128 -7.85 5.28 -11.93
N GLU A 129 -8.80 6.09 -11.44
CA GLU A 129 -9.73 5.66 -10.40
C GLU A 129 -10.92 4.93 -11.02
N VAL A 130 -11.03 3.62 -10.75
CA VAL A 130 -12.11 2.78 -11.24
C VAL A 130 -13.41 3.15 -10.53
N LYS A 131 -14.37 3.69 -11.29
CA LYS A 131 -15.72 4.02 -10.78
C LYS A 131 -16.76 2.94 -11.07
N ASP A 132 -16.46 2.03 -12.00
CA ASP A 132 -17.36 0.94 -12.38
C ASP A 132 -17.27 -0.24 -11.40
N LEU A 133 -18.39 -0.53 -10.72
CA LEU A 133 -18.47 -1.61 -9.74
C LEU A 133 -18.24 -3.00 -10.37
N SER A 134 -18.68 -3.22 -11.61
CA SER A 134 -18.49 -4.52 -12.28
C SER A 134 -17.02 -4.77 -12.62
N ARG A 135 -16.29 -3.75 -13.08
CA ARG A 135 -14.83 -3.81 -13.27
C ARG A 135 -14.15 -4.07 -11.94
N TRP A 136 -14.52 -3.31 -10.90
CA TRP A 136 -13.96 -3.49 -9.56
C TRP A 136 -14.11 -4.90 -9.02
N LEU A 137 -15.30 -5.50 -9.18
CA LEU A 137 -15.57 -6.86 -8.72
C LEU A 137 -14.83 -7.92 -9.55
N LYS A 138 -14.55 -7.65 -10.83
CA LYS A 138 -13.85 -8.54 -11.76
C LYS A 138 -12.33 -8.38 -11.77
N ARG A 139 -11.79 -7.44 -10.99
CA ARG A 139 -10.33 -7.23 -10.89
C ARG A 139 -9.59 -8.51 -10.54
N LEU A 140 -8.35 -8.61 -11.01
CA LEU A 140 -7.46 -9.70 -10.65
C LEU A 140 -7.03 -9.55 -9.19
N LYS A 141 -7.43 -10.51 -8.36
CA LYS A 141 -6.99 -10.61 -6.95
C LYS A 141 -5.89 -11.66 -6.76
N HIS A 142 -5.89 -12.69 -7.60
CA HIS A 142 -4.98 -13.84 -7.49
C HIS A 142 -4.56 -14.31 -8.89
N GLY A 143 -3.51 -15.14 -8.96
CA GLY A 143 -3.06 -15.76 -10.20
C GLY A 143 -2.41 -14.79 -11.19
N ARG A 144 -1.96 -13.63 -10.71
CA ARG A 144 -1.04 -12.74 -11.44
C ARG A 144 0.40 -12.98 -10.98
N ALA A 145 1.35 -12.52 -11.79
CA ALA A 145 2.74 -12.48 -11.37
C ALA A 145 2.89 -11.60 -10.13
N PHE A 146 3.85 -11.99 -9.29
CA PHE A 146 4.26 -11.23 -8.12
C PHE A 146 4.76 -9.84 -8.55
N HIS A 147 4.39 -8.80 -7.79
CA HIS A 147 4.67 -7.40 -8.08
C HIS A 147 5.03 -6.68 -6.79
N ASP A 148 5.89 -5.67 -6.86
CA ASP A 148 6.30 -4.84 -5.70
C ASP A 148 5.13 -4.32 -4.84
N LEU A 149 3.95 -4.08 -5.43
CA LEU A 149 2.77 -3.61 -4.71
C LEU A 149 2.17 -4.68 -3.79
N ASP A 150 2.59 -5.94 -3.91
CA ASP A 150 2.23 -7.03 -3.00
C ASP A 150 2.87 -6.87 -1.61
N PHE A 151 3.82 -5.95 -1.44
CA PHE A 151 4.44 -5.62 -0.16
C PHE A 151 3.80 -4.40 0.55
N CYS A 152 2.63 -3.95 0.08
CA CYS A 152 1.85 -2.96 0.79
C CYS A 152 1.02 -3.60 1.92
N MET A 153 0.58 -2.78 2.87
CA MET A 153 -0.30 -3.26 3.92
C MET A 153 -1.75 -3.41 3.40
N SER A 154 -2.46 -4.40 3.93
CA SER A 154 -3.91 -4.55 3.73
C SER A 154 -4.70 -3.72 4.76
N LEU A 155 -5.85 -3.18 4.37
CA LEU A 155 -6.83 -2.58 5.27
C LEU A 155 -7.33 -3.59 6.30
N ALA A 156 -7.43 -4.88 5.96
CA ALA A 156 -7.72 -5.91 6.94
C ALA A 156 -6.68 -5.96 8.07
N THR A 157 -5.39 -5.82 7.76
CA THR A 157 -4.32 -5.72 8.76
C THR A 157 -4.44 -4.44 9.59
N ILE A 158 -4.80 -3.31 8.96
CA ILE A 158 -5.08 -2.05 9.69
C ILE A 158 -6.20 -2.26 10.71
N ASP A 159 -7.31 -2.86 10.29
CA ASP A 159 -8.45 -3.16 11.18
C ASP A 159 -8.04 -4.10 12.33
N GLU A 160 -7.22 -5.11 12.06
CA GLU A 160 -6.69 -6.01 13.10
C GLU A 160 -5.88 -5.24 14.15
N ILE A 161 -4.97 -4.36 13.72
CA ILE A 161 -4.16 -3.54 14.64
C ILE A 161 -5.07 -2.61 15.45
N LYS A 162 -6.09 -2.01 14.84
CA LYS A 162 -7.03 -1.13 15.55
C LYS A 162 -7.85 -1.87 16.60
N ILE A 163 -8.28 -3.10 16.30
CA ILE A 163 -9.15 -3.89 17.19
C ILE A 163 -8.33 -4.59 18.29
N TYR A 164 -7.17 -5.12 17.95
CA TYR A 164 -6.41 -6.03 18.81
C TYR A 164 -5.06 -5.46 19.29
N GLY A 165 -4.65 -4.30 18.80
CA GLY A 165 -3.34 -3.69 19.07
C GLY A 165 -2.16 -4.39 18.37
N ARG A 166 -2.44 -5.36 17.49
CA ARG A 166 -1.44 -6.09 16.69
C ARG A 166 -2.08 -6.73 15.47
N SER A 167 -1.26 -7.09 14.49
CA SER A 167 -1.69 -7.97 13.41
C SER A 167 -1.98 -9.39 13.93
N LEU A 168 -2.93 -10.06 13.28
CA LEU A 168 -3.26 -11.44 13.59
C LEU A 168 -2.31 -12.41 12.88
N GLU A 169 -1.97 -13.49 13.56
CA GLU A 169 -1.23 -14.59 12.97
C GLU A 169 -2.08 -15.33 11.92
N SER A 170 -1.42 -16.03 11.00
CA SER A 170 -2.12 -16.73 9.90
C SER A 170 -3.20 -17.70 10.40
N TYR A 171 -2.95 -18.40 11.52
CA TYR A 171 -3.92 -19.33 12.09
C TYR A 171 -5.10 -18.61 12.79
N GLU A 172 -4.87 -17.42 13.35
CA GLU A 172 -5.91 -16.60 13.98
C GLU A 172 -6.87 -16.05 12.92
N ARG A 173 -6.34 -15.55 11.80
CA ARG A 173 -7.13 -15.12 10.62
C ARG A 173 -7.98 -16.26 10.06
N PHE A 174 -7.40 -17.46 9.99
CA PHE A 174 -8.12 -18.66 9.57
C PHE A 174 -9.28 -19.00 10.53
N ALA A 175 -9.01 -19.00 11.84
CA ALA A 175 -10.03 -19.26 12.86
C ALA A 175 -11.15 -18.22 12.81
N GLU A 176 -10.83 -16.94 12.67
CA GLU A 176 -11.80 -15.86 12.56
C GLU A 176 -12.70 -16.02 11.33
N THR A 177 -12.10 -16.37 10.17
CA THR A 177 -12.85 -16.67 8.94
C THR A 177 -13.81 -17.84 9.11
N MET A 178 -13.36 -18.92 9.76
CA MET A 178 -14.20 -20.06 10.08
C MET A 178 -15.36 -19.68 11.01
N MET A 179 -15.09 -18.93 12.06
CA MET A 179 -16.12 -18.47 13.01
C MET A 179 -17.14 -17.55 12.34
N LYS A 180 -16.71 -16.62 11.48
CA LYS A 180 -17.61 -15.77 10.67
C LYS A 180 -18.48 -16.60 9.71
N ARG A 181 -17.96 -17.70 9.16
CA ARG A 181 -18.75 -18.63 8.33
C ARG A 181 -19.76 -19.39 9.19
N LEU A 182 -19.32 -19.99 10.30
CA LEU A 182 -20.18 -20.73 11.23
C LEU A 182 -21.33 -19.84 11.76
N ARG A 183 -21.04 -18.61 12.18
CA ARG A 183 -22.08 -17.65 12.60
C ARG A 183 -23.09 -17.34 11.49
N ARG A 184 -22.65 -17.21 10.24
CA ARG A 184 -23.56 -17.02 9.09
C ARG A 184 -24.42 -18.25 8.80
N PHE A 185 -23.87 -19.45 8.97
CA PHE A 185 -24.63 -20.69 8.81
C PHE A 185 -25.65 -20.90 9.95
N LEU A 186 -25.22 -20.70 11.20
CA LEU A 186 -26.06 -20.87 12.39
C LEU A 186 -27.09 -19.73 12.55
N GLY A 187 -26.74 -18.50 12.15
CA GLY A 187 -27.64 -17.35 12.16
C GLY A 187 -28.66 -17.32 11.00
N LYS A 188 -28.58 -18.25 10.04
CA LYS A 188 -29.62 -18.51 9.03
C LYS A 188 -30.61 -19.61 9.43
N ALA A 189 -30.52 -20.12 10.66
CA ALA A 189 -31.41 -21.15 11.20
C ALA A 189 -32.51 -20.59 12.14
N ALA A 190 -32.78 -19.28 12.08
CA ALA A 190 -33.89 -18.62 12.78
C ALA A 190 -34.80 -17.90 11.79
#